data_AF-A0A2P8GCY1-F1
#
_entry.id   AF-A0A2P8GCY1-F1
#
_cell.length_a   1.000
_cell.length_b   1.000
_cell.length_c   1.000
_cell.angle_alpha   90.00
_cell.angle_beta   90.00
_cell.angle_gamma   90.00
#
_symmetry.space_group_name_H-M   'P 1'
#
loop_
_entity.id
_entity.type
_entity.pdbx_description
1 polymer ?
#
loop_
_entity_poly.entity_id
_entity_poly.type
_entity_poly.pdbx_seq_one_letter_code
_entity_poly.pdbx_strand_id
1 'polypeptide(L)'
;MKRYLLILCFLVLSINIVAQNAAYIPPGGQVWSYGNVAFFGDVTNDGMLGSSPASVLYFLGKQWTNSYTALLSDESPSGLKGTGGTFRFMRKNGQQIIAGGYNVASKTGASFPNLEVNNANGVVLADLHDLHVRNTLQLTNGHVFLNGWNVMVGTDNPGAITGYSDQRFIVTGTETAGGFLYRAKLNSSAGQVVFPVGTSATNYAPAGVRYEGSAEDFKARVFDSVFLQAITGRTLLDSVVYKTWNLGQEGNGTGLTSVTLQHMDADEAPEYNINRSSSYISRFIDTDWEMRKAVNDNMAPGTLTTQPMLQKATMHSRGIAGIGGNIYFAKLTSLAYSYLPADIIHFNAYRVSYSLVDLVWTTSRETNNAVFEIERMLDNETAFKKIATVPTKAPGGYSTTRLDYYYQDTNDYDGWSYYRIKAVSATGKYVYTDVREVGPLIQATVFPNPNHGDFKVTVRGIKTPLIVQVFDTWGQQVRRLEMVNQSEVYIRDMPVGTYVLTLTHKETKKQAYVCKVIVIDH
;
A
#
# COMPACT_ATOMS: atom_id res chain seq x y z
N MET A 1 -0.04 -51.32 -75.24
CA MET A 1 -0.86 -50.41 -74.40
C MET A 1 -1.07 -51.08 -73.04
N LYS A 2 -0.33 -50.66 -72.00
CA LYS A 2 -0.65 -50.75 -70.55
C LYS A 2 0.58 -50.31 -69.76
N ARG A 3 0.49 -49.11 -69.19
CA ARG A 3 1.47 -48.49 -68.28
C ARG A 3 1.34 -49.15 -66.91
N TYR A 4 2.45 -49.55 -66.28
CA TYR A 4 2.47 -49.89 -64.86
C TYR A 4 3.02 -48.71 -64.07
N LEU A 5 2.19 -48.25 -63.14
CA LEU A 5 2.37 -47.14 -62.23
C LEU A 5 3.27 -47.60 -61.07
N LEU A 6 4.41 -46.94 -60.86
CA LEU A 6 5.27 -47.14 -59.70
C LEU A 6 4.65 -46.39 -58.51
N ILE A 7 4.13 -47.11 -57.51
CA ILE A 7 3.66 -46.51 -56.25
C ILE A 7 4.83 -46.49 -55.27
N LEU A 8 5.31 -45.30 -54.94
CA LEU A 8 6.29 -45.03 -53.90
C LEU A 8 5.56 -44.98 -52.55
N CYS A 9 5.58 -46.07 -51.78
CA CYS A 9 5.11 -46.06 -50.39
C CYS A 9 6.15 -45.35 -49.51
N PHE A 10 5.80 -44.15 -49.04
CA PHE A 10 6.48 -43.50 -47.91
C PHE A 10 6.21 -44.32 -46.64
N LEU A 11 7.20 -45.08 -46.20
CA LEU A 11 7.21 -45.67 -44.86
C LEU A 11 7.57 -44.55 -43.88
N VAL A 12 6.56 -43.91 -43.28
CA VAL A 12 6.74 -43.02 -42.13
C VAL A 12 7.14 -43.91 -40.96
N LEU A 13 8.45 -44.07 -40.73
CA LEU A 13 8.95 -44.55 -39.45
C LEU A 13 8.61 -43.49 -38.40
N SER A 14 7.55 -43.73 -37.64
CA SER A 14 7.33 -43.11 -36.34
C SER A 14 8.49 -43.47 -35.43
N ILE A 15 9.48 -42.58 -35.34
CA ILE A 15 10.56 -42.67 -34.36
C ILE A 15 9.87 -42.48 -33.01
N ASN A 16 9.80 -43.56 -32.22
CA ASN A 16 9.37 -43.46 -30.83
C ASN A 16 10.34 -42.52 -30.12
N ILE A 17 9.86 -41.35 -29.69
CA ILE A 17 10.58 -40.46 -28.79
C ILE A 17 10.66 -41.20 -27.46
N VAL A 18 11.78 -41.88 -27.21
CA VAL A 18 12.06 -42.49 -25.91
C VAL A 18 12.15 -41.36 -24.89
N ALA A 19 11.39 -41.47 -23.79
CA ALA A 19 11.48 -40.56 -22.67
C ALA A 19 12.96 -40.39 -22.23
N GLN A 20 13.40 -39.16 -21.97
CA GLN A 20 14.75 -38.92 -21.46
C GLN A 20 14.89 -39.59 -20.09
N ASN A 21 15.77 -40.59 -19.98
CA ASN A 21 15.99 -41.31 -18.74
C ASN A 21 16.57 -40.36 -17.67
N ALA A 22 16.06 -40.47 -16.45
CA ALA A 22 16.61 -39.79 -15.29
C ALA A 22 18.03 -40.30 -15.01
N ALA A 23 18.92 -39.41 -14.59
CA ALA A 23 20.25 -39.77 -14.10
C ALA A 23 20.19 -40.02 -12.59
N TYR A 24 20.67 -41.18 -12.15
CA TYR A 24 20.70 -41.56 -10.74
C TYR A 24 22.12 -41.92 -10.31
N ILE A 25 22.60 -41.26 -9.25
CA ILE A 25 23.85 -41.60 -8.58
C ILE A 25 23.49 -42.23 -7.23
N PRO A 26 23.64 -43.55 -7.05
CA PRO A 26 23.19 -44.24 -5.84
C PRO A 26 24.08 -43.94 -4.62
N PRO A 27 23.63 -44.25 -3.40
CA PRO A 27 24.47 -44.21 -2.20
C PRO A 27 25.79 -44.97 -2.40
N GLY A 28 26.91 -44.33 -2.04
CA GLY A 28 28.26 -44.89 -2.25
C GLY A 28 28.78 -44.83 -3.69
N GLY A 29 27.93 -44.47 -4.67
CA GLY A 29 28.35 -44.18 -6.03
C GLY A 29 29.27 -42.96 -6.09
N GLN A 30 30.32 -43.03 -6.91
CA GLN A 30 31.29 -41.95 -7.08
C GLN A 30 31.41 -41.60 -8.57
N VAL A 31 31.03 -40.38 -8.91
CA VAL A 31 31.11 -39.83 -10.27
C VAL A 31 31.93 -38.55 -10.23
N TRP A 32 32.74 -38.30 -11.25
CA TRP A 32 33.54 -37.09 -11.36
C TRP A 32 33.46 -36.47 -12.75
N SER A 33 33.22 -35.16 -12.81
CA SER A 33 33.24 -34.39 -14.06
C SER A 33 34.54 -33.60 -14.19
N TYR A 34 35.39 -33.99 -15.15
CA TYR A 34 36.61 -33.27 -15.50
C TYR A 34 36.40 -32.19 -16.57
N GLY A 35 35.23 -32.18 -17.23
CA GLY A 35 34.91 -31.28 -18.33
C GLY A 35 33.42 -30.99 -18.41
N ASN A 36 32.96 -30.52 -19.56
CA ASN A 36 31.57 -30.13 -19.76
C ASN A 36 30.67 -31.37 -19.95
N VAL A 37 29.58 -31.43 -19.18
CA VAL A 37 28.61 -32.55 -19.22
C VAL A 37 27.20 -31.99 -19.25
N ALA A 38 26.29 -32.63 -20.00
CA ALA A 38 24.88 -32.24 -20.05
C ALA A 38 23.95 -33.35 -19.54
N PHE A 39 23.05 -32.99 -18.64
CA PHE A 39 21.97 -33.82 -18.12
C PHE A 39 20.67 -33.38 -18.78
N PHE A 40 20.12 -34.22 -19.65
CA PHE A 40 18.89 -33.93 -20.39
C PHE A 40 17.63 -34.26 -19.57
N GLY A 41 17.66 -35.34 -18.78
CA GLY A 41 16.59 -35.73 -17.85
C GLY A 41 16.77 -35.20 -16.44
N ASP A 42 15.84 -35.55 -15.56
CA ASP A 42 15.91 -35.26 -14.12
C ASP A 42 17.12 -35.95 -13.47
N VAL A 43 17.66 -35.37 -12.40
CA VAL A 43 18.85 -35.89 -11.70
C VAL A 43 18.48 -36.18 -10.25
N THR A 44 18.83 -37.37 -9.77
CA THR A 44 18.84 -37.71 -8.34
C THR A 44 20.25 -38.13 -7.93
N ASN A 45 20.80 -37.47 -6.93
CA ASN A 45 22.12 -37.75 -6.37
C ASN A 45 21.99 -38.17 -4.92
N ASP A 46 22.35 -39.41 -4.64
CA ASP A 46 22.48 -39.99 -3.29
C ASP A 46 23.93 -40.37 -2.94
N GLY A 47 24.84 -40.28 -3.92
CA GLY A 47 26.25 -40.58 -3.76
C GLY A 47 27.10 -39.32 -3.81
N MET A 48 28.25 -39.43 -4.48
CA MET A 48 29.17 -38.32 -4.71
C MET A 48 29.22 -37.97 -6.19
N LEU A 49 28.94 -36.71 -6.52
CA LEU A 49 29.20 -36.11 -7.82
C LEU A 49 30.24 -35.00 -7.65
N GLY A 50 31.49 -35.31 -8.01
CA GLY A 50 32.59 -34.36 -8.02
C GLY A 50 32.68 -33.56 -9.31
N SER A 51 33.27 -32.36 -9.24
CA SER A 51 33.50 -31.50 -10.40
C SER A 51 34.83 -30.76 -10.30
N SER A 52 35.59 -30.75 -11.40
CA SER A 52 36.85 -30.01 -11.49
C SER A 52 36.63 -28.52 -11.81
N PRO A 53 37.59 -27.63 -11.47
CA PRO A 53 37.56 -26.23 -11.89
C PRO A 53 37.31 -26.08 -13.39
N ALA A 54 36.59 -25.03 -13.78
CA ALA A 54 36.21 -24.72 -15.17
C ALA A 54 35.29 -25.73 -15.88
N SER A 55 34.90 -26.85 -15.24
CA SER A 55 33.86 -27.73 -15.76
C SER A 55 32.47 -27.09 -15.66
N VAL A 56 31.63 -27.27 -16.69
CA VAL A 56 30.23 -26.84 -16.68
C VAL A 56 29.32 -28.05 -16.80
N LEU A 57 28.48 -28.24 -15.78
CA LEU A 57 27.46 -29.27 -15.71
C LEU A 57 26.12 -28.63 -16.10
N TYR A 58 25.71 -28.84 -17.34
CA TYR A 58 24.48 -28.31 -17.91
C TYR A 58 23.29 -29.17 -17.48
N PHE A 59 22.33 -28.59 -16.75
CA PHE A 59 21.11 -29.27 -16.35
C PHE A 59 19.90 -28.74 -17.14
N LEU A 60 19.35 -29.59 -18.01
CA LEU A 60 18.20 -29.30 -18.87
C LEU A 60 16.92 -30.03 -18.42
N GLY A 61 17.02 -30.98 -17.48
CA GLY A 61 15.88 -31.67 -16.87
C GLY A 61 14.98 -30.73 -16.06
N LYS A 62 13.85 -31.24 -15.57
CA LYS A 62 12.89 -30.47 -14.77
C LYS A 62 13.33 -30.38 -13.31
N GLN A 63 13.82 -31.47 -12.72
CA GLN A 63 14.10 -31.56 -11.29
C GLN A 63 15.50 -32.10 -10.99
N TRP A 64 16.22 -31.39 -10.13
CA TRP A 64 17.46 -31.86 -9.50
C TRP A 64 17.19 -32.16 -8.03
N THR A 65 17.58 -33.36 -7.58
CA THR A 65 17.40 -33.81 -6.20
C THR A 65 18.71 -34.30 -5.62
N ASN A 66 19.16 -33.69 -4.53
CA ASN A 66 20.19 -34.25 -3.66
C ASN A 66 19.51 -34.82 -2.41
N SER A 67 19.85 -36.03 -2.00
CA SER A 67 19.55 -36.45 -0.63
C SER A 67 20.45 -35.72 0.37
N TYR A 68 20.10 -35.82 1.65
CA TYR A 68 20.82 -35.16 2.73
C TYR A 68 22.28 -35.64 2.89
N THR A 69 22.60 -36.87 2.45
CA THR A 69 23.95 -37.44 2.51
C THR A 69 24.72 -37.28 1.20
N ALA A 70 24.09 -36.70 0.17
CA ALA A 70 24.71 -36.54 -1.12
C ALA A 70 25.89 -35.55 -1.04
N LEU A 71 26.91 -35.80 -1.86
CA LEU A 71 28.10 -34.97 -1.94
C LEU A 71 28.22 -34.36 -3.33
N LEU A 72 28.45 -33.04 -3.36
CA LEU A 72 28.81 -32.28 -4.56
C LEU A 72 30.24 -31.77 -4.37
N SER A 73 31.20 -32.65 -4.63
CA SER A 73 32.60 -32.44 -4.27
C SER A 73 33.34 -31.54 -5.27
N ASP A 74 34.30 -30.77 -4.77
CA ASP A 74 35.30 -30.06 -5.56
C ASP A 74 36.67 -30.77 -5.47
N GLU A 75 37.67 -30.23 -6.17
CA GLU A 75 39.01 -30.78 -6.28
C GLU A 75 39.87 -30.73 -5.01
N SER A 76 39.39 -30.08 -3.93
CA SER A 76 40.16 -30.00 -2.68
C SER A 76 40.20 -31.37 -1.97
N PRO A 77 41.19 -31.62 -1.09
CA PRO A 77 41.24 -32.85 -0.28
C PRO A 77 39.97 -33.07 0.57
N SER A 78 39.34 -31.98 0.99
CA SER A 78 38.07 -32.00 1.74
C SER A 78 36.83 -32.21 0.87
N GLY A 79 36.95 -32.00 -0.45
CA GLY A 79 35.83 -31.90 -1.38
C GLY A 79 34.96 -30.65 -1.25
N LEU A 80 35.27 -29.72 -0.32
CA LEU A 80 34.40 -28.59 0.02
C LEU A 80 35.08 -27.22 0.02
N LYS A 81 36.40 -27.15 -0.18
CA LYS A 81 37.22 -25.92 -0.06
C LYS A 81 37.93 -25.54 -1.36
N GLY A 82 37.58 -26.20 -2.46
CA GLY A 82 38.10 -25.94 -3.80
C GLY A 82 37.21 -24.98 -4.59
N THR A 83 37.55 -24.81 -5.86
CA THR A 83 36.78 -23.99 -6.80
C THR A 83 35.56 -24.76 -7.31
N GLY A 84 35.75 -26.04 -7.65
CA GLY A 84 34.74 -26.90 -8.27
C GLY A 84 34.22 -26.40 -9.62
N GLY A 85 33.29 -27.15 -10.20
CA GLY A 85 32.60 -26.80 -11.44
C GLY A 85 31.41 -25.87 -11.25
N THR A 86 30.78 -25.48 -12.36
CA THR A 86 29.54 -24.70 -12.40
C THR A 86 28.36 -25.57 -12.80
N PHE A 87 27.37 -25.65 -11.93
CA PHE A 87 26.09 -26.33 -12.20
C PHE A 87 25.12 -25.32 -12.80
N ARG A 88 24.86 -25.45 -14.11
CA ARG A 88 24.05 -24.49 -14.87
C ARG A 88 22.64 -25.03 -15.11
N PHE A 89 21.66 -24.42 -14.45
CA PHE A 89 20.23 -24.69 -14.64
C PHE A 89 19.71 -23.87 -15.82
N MET A 90 19.40 -24.53 -16.94
CA MET A 90 19.10 -23.82 -18.19
C MET A 90 18.03 -24.47 -19.07
N ARG A 91 17.04 -25.10 -18.45
CA ARG A 91 15.88 -25.60 -19.21
C ARG A 91 15.19 -24.44 -19.93
N LYS A 92 14.94 -24.59 -21.23
CA LYS A 92 14.34 -23.55 -22.07
C LYS A 92 12.87 -23.27 -21.73
N ASN A 93 12.11 -24.32 -21.43
CA ASN A 93 10.67 -24.24 -21.23
C ASN A 93 10.30 -24.73 -19.82
N GLY A 94 9.72 -23.83 -19.03
CA GLY A 94 9.24 -24.12 -17.69
C GLY A 94 10.30 -23.95 -16.61
N GLN A 95 9.80 -23.68 -15.40
CA GLN A 95 10.61 -23.56 -14.19
C GLN A 95 11.26 -24.89 -13.83
N GLN A 96 12.48 -24.85 -13.28
CA GLN A 96 13.20 -26.02 -12.77
C GLN A 96 13.08 -26.09 -11.25
N ILE A 97 13.10 -27.30 -10.70
CA ILE A 97 12.98 -27.56 -9.26
C ILE A 97 14.35 -28.02 -8.73
N ILE A 98 14.76 -27.48 -7.58
CA ILE A 98 15.97 -27.88 -6.87
C ILE A 98 15.59 -28.35 -5.47
N ALA A 99 15.71 -29.65 -5.21
CA ALA A 99 15.82 -30.20 -3.87
C ALA A 99 17.32 -30.20 -3.51
N GLY A 100 17.75 -29.14 -2.82
CA GLY A 100 19.17 -28.85 -2.60
C GLY A 100 19.90 -29.85 -1.69
N GLY A 101 19.17 -30.55 -0.82
CA GLY A 101 19.73 -31.54 0.11
C GLY A 101 20.54 -30.92 1.26
N TYR A 102 20.37 -29.63 1.52
CA TYR A 102 21.03 -28.90 2.62
C TYR A 102 20.04 -28.57 3.74
N ASN A 103 20.57 -28.36 4.94
CA ASN A 103 19.84 -27.82 6.08
C ASN A 103 20.65 -26.67 6.69
N VAL A 104 20.14 -25.45 6.59
CA VAL A 104 20.87 -24.24 7.03
C VAL A 104 21.04 -24.15 8.54
N ALA A 105 20.10 -24.71 9.31
CA ALA A 105 20.14 -24.68 10.78
C ALA A 105 21.29 -25.52 11.35
N SER A 106 21.48 -26.74 10.82
CA SER A 106 22.58 -27.63 11.19
C SER A 106 23.87 -27.35 10.41
N LYS A 107 23.78 -26.60 9.30
CA LYS A 107 24.84 -26.32 8.34
C LYS A 107 25.46 -27.58 7.71
N THR A 108 24.61 -28.58 7.44
CA THR A 108 25.04 -29.86 6.86
C THR A 108 24.19 -30.24 5.66
N GLY A 109 24.73 -31.16 4.85
CA GLY A 109 24.10 -31.65 3.62
C GLY A 109 24.86 -31.25 2.36
N ALA A 110 24.22 -31.48 1.21
CA ALA A 110 24.83 -31.23 -0.09
C ALA A 110 25.03 -29.72 -0.34
N SER A 111 26.13 -29.36 -0.99
CA SER A 111 26.46 -27.96 -1.30
C SER A 111 27.09 -27.83 -2.68
N PHE A 112 26.50 -27.01 -3.54
CA PHE A 112 27.04 -26.78 -4.89
C PHE A 112 28.31 -25.92 -4.78
N PRO A 113 29.42 -26.27 -5.47
CA PRO A 113 30.58 -25.39 -5.54
C PRO A 113 30.20 -24.04 -6.18
N ASN A 114 29.67 -24.07 -7.41
CA ASN A 114 29.08 -22.92 -8.08
C ASN A 114 27.75 -23.30 -8.73
N LEU A 115 26.80 -22.38 -8.74
CA LEU A 115 25.48 -22.57 -9.35
C LEU A 115 25.16 -21.38 -10.26
N GLU A 116 24.73 -21.66 -11.49
CA GLU A 116 24.26 -20.66 -12.43
C GLU A 116 22.79 -20.89 -12.76
N VAL A 117 21.98 -19.86 -12.59
CA VAL A 117 20.58 -19.81 -13.04
C VAL A 117 20.54 -19.10 -14.39
N ASN A 118 20.26 -19.87 -15.43
CA ASN A 118 20.08 -19.39 -16.79
C ASN A 118 18.77 -19.96 -17.38
N ASN A 119 17.68 -19.75 -16.66
CA ASN A 119 16.34 -20.19 -17.01
C ASN A 119 15.38 -19.02 -16.81
N ALA A 120 14.76 -18.53 -17.89
CA ALA A 120 13.85 -17.37 -17.82
C ALA A 120 12.66 -17.56 -16.86
N ASN A 121 12.20 -18.80 -16.64
CA ASN A 121 11.14 -19.13 -15.69
C ASN A 121 11.67 -19.32 -14.25
N GLY A 122 12.98 -19.21 -14.07
CA GLY A 122 13.70 -19.39 -12.82
C GLY A 122 13.86 -20.84 -12.37
N VAL A 123 14.41 -20.97 -11.17
CA VAL A 123 14.47 -22.19 -10.38
C VAL A 123 13.66 -21.99 -9.11
N VAL A 124 12.98 -23.03 -8.63
CA VAL A 124 12.24 -23.04 -7.37
C VAL A 124 12.79 -24.10 -6.44
N LEU A 125 12.89 -23.79 -5.15
CA LEU A 125 13.29 -24.77 -4.15
C LEU A 125 12.14 -25.73 -3.84
N ALA A 126 12.47 -27.02 -3.76
CA ALA A 126 11.53 -28.05 -3.37
C ALA A 126 11.21 -27.98 -1.87
N ASP A 127 10.05 -28.51 -1.48
CA ASP A 127 9.64 -28.57 -0.09
C ASP A 127 10.64 -29.34 0.79
N LEU A 128 10.93 -28.79 1.97
CA LEU A 128 11.85 -29.31 2.99
C LEU A 128 13.33 -29.33 2.57
N HIS A 129 13.70 -28.55 1.56
CA HIS A 129 15.08 -28.50 1.07
C HIS A 129 15.64 -27.07 1.02
N ASP A 130 16.63 -26.79 1.86
CA ASP A 130 17.49 -25.63 1.66
C ASP A 130 18.52 -25.90 0.55
N LEU A 131 19.08 -24.83 0.00
CA LEU A 131 20.13 -24.84 -1.00
C LEU A 131 21.39 -24.17 -0.46
N HIS A 132 22.55 -24.79 -0.64
CA HIS A 132 23.85 -24.17 -0.33
C HIS A 132 24.72 -24.04 -1.58
N VAL A 133 25.27 -22.85 -1.80
CA VAL A 133 26.24 -22.55 -2.85
C VAL A 133 27.52 -22.03 -2.20
N ARG A 134 28.62 -22.78 -2.30
CA ARG A 134 29.85 -22.50 -1.54
C ARG A 134 30.57 -21.25 -2.04
N ASN A 135 30.68 -21.07 -3.35
CA ASN A 135 31.52 -20.05 -3.97
C ASN A 135 30.69 -18.98 -4.70
N THR A 136 30.12 -19.31 -5.86
CA THR A 136 29.41 -18.33 -6.71
C THR A 136 27.99 -18.78 -7.08
N LEU A 137 27.00 -17.93 -6.80
CA LEU A 137 25.66 -18.00 -7.37
C LEU A 137 25.54 -16.95 -8.49
N GLN A 138 25.52 -17.39 -9.74
CA GLN A 138 25.39 -16.52 -10.90
C GLN A 138 23.94 -16.49 -11.39
N LEU A 139 23.37 -15.29 -11.51
CA LEU A 139 22.06 -15.06 -12.11
C LEU A 139 22.24 -14.53 -13.53
N THR A 140 22.22 -15.43 -14.51
CA THR A 140 22.33 -15.07 -15.93
C THR A 140 20.96 -14.69 -16.49
N ASN A 141 19.94 -15.50 -16.20
CA ASN A 141 18.57 -15.29 -16.67
C ASN A 141 17.58 -15.95 -15.70
N GLY A 142 16.60 -15.18 -15.23
CA GLY A 142 15.55 -15.62 -14.30
C GLY A 142 15.89 -15.50 -12.83
N HIS A 143 15.08 -16.17 -12.01
CA HIS A 143 15.02 -15.97 -10.55
C HIS A 143 15.32 -17.26 -9.78
N VAL A 144 15.66 -17.12 -8.50
CA VAL A 144 15.62 -18.23 -7.52
C VAL A 144 14.43 -18.01 -6.61
N PHE A 145 13.39 -18.82 -6.73
CA PHE A 145 12.20 -18.77 -5.87
C PHE A 145 12.42 -19.63 -4.63
N LEU A 146 12.39 -19.00 -3.47
CA LEU A 146 12.64 -19.68 -2.20
C LEU A 146 11.54 -20.65 -1.80
N ASN A 147 10.28 -20.36 -2.15
CA ASN A 147 9.13 -21.19 -1.81
C ASN A 147 9.07 -21.60 -0.32
N GLY A 148 9.46 -20.68 0.58
CA GLY A 148 9.51 -20.93 2.03
C GLY A 148 10.85 -21.47 2.57
N TRP A 149 11.78 -21.84 1.69
CA TRP A 149 13.09 -22.44 2.04
C TRP A 149 14.25 -21.47 1.89
N ASN A 150 15.43 -21.89 2.34
CA ASN A 150 16.57 -20.98 2.45
C ASN A 150 17.62 -21.26 1.38
N VAL A 151 18.33 -20.20 0.99
CA VAL A 151 19.57 -20.31 0.21
C VAL A 151 20.71 -19.79 1.07
N MET A 152 21.77 -20.57 1.24
CA MET A 152 23.03 -20.09 1.79
C MET A 152 24.04 -19.89 0.67
N VAL A 153 24.70 -18.74 0.65
CA VAL A 153 25.83 -18.46 -0.25
C VAL A 153 27.06 -18.15 0.59
N GLY A 154 28.18 -18.82 0.27
CA GLY A 154 29.42 -18.73 1.03
C GLY A 154 29.59 -19.85 2.06
N THR A 155 30.82 -20.03 2.55
CA THR A 155 31.14 -20.99 3.64
C THR A 155 32.03 -20.35 4.70
N ASP A 156 33.27 -19.96 4.33
CA ASP A 156 34.21 -19.26 5.23
C ASP A 156 34.27 -17.75 4.95
N ASN A 157 33.57 -17.31 3.91
CA ASN A 157 33.40 -15.94 3.47
C ASN A 157 32.02 -15.83 2.79
N PRO A 158 31.55 -14.60 2.46
CA PRO A 158 30.20 -14.40 1.94
C PRO A 158 29.90 -15.04 0.58
N GLY A 159 30.89 -15.61 -0.11
CA GLY A 159 30.78 -16.01 -1.51
C GLY A 159 30.44 -14.83 -2.41
N ALA A 160 30.12 -15.12 -3.67
CA ALA A 160 29.67 -14.13 -4.65
C ALA A 160 28.25 -14.45 -5.12
N ILE A 161 27.43 -13.40 -5.25
CA ILE A 161 26.21 -13.45 -6.05
C ILE A 161 26.42 -12.44 -7.18
N THR A 162 26.24 -12.85 -8.43
CA THR A 162 26.54 -12.01 -9.60
C THR A 162 25.38 -12.00 -10.59
N GLY A 163 25.37 -10.99 -11.47
CA GLY A 163 24.36 -10.84 -12.50
C GLY A 163 23.02 -10.26 -12.02
N TYR A 164 22.80 -10.08 -10.72
CA TYR A 164 21.53 -9.60 -10.21
C TYR A 164 21.17 -8.17 -10.65
N SER A 165 19.87 -7.95 -10.91
CA SER A 165 19.20 -6.65 -11.12
C SER A 165 17.69 -6.80 -10.84
N ASP A 166 16.88 -5.81 -11.19
CA ASP A 166 15.41 -5.88 -11.12
C ASP A 166 14.76 -6.92 -12.07
N GLN A 167 15.56 -7.62 -12.87
CA GLN A 167 15.12 -8.67 -13.80
C GLN A 167 15.54 -10.09 -13.38
N ARG A 168 16.42 -10.21 -12.38
CA ARG A 168 17.00 -11.48 -11.95
C ARG A 168 17.55 -11.36 -10.54
N PHE A 169 16.89 -12.03 -9.60
CA PHE A 169 17.18 -11.94 -8.17
C PHE A 169 16.53 -13.14 -7.45
N ILE A 170 16.66 -13.18 -6.12
CA ILE A 170 16.11 -14.23 -5.27
C ILE A 170 14.74 -13.78 -4.73
N VAL A 171 13.69 -14.56 -4.97
CA VAL A 171 12.31 -14.22 -4.61
C VAL A 171 11.95 -14.85 -3.26
N THR A 172 11.64 -14.01 -2.28
CA THR A 172 11.38 -14.41 -0.87
C THR A 172 9.90 -14.52 -0.50
N GLY A 173 9.00 -14.19 -1.43
CA GLY A 173 7.55 -14.21 -1.23
C GLY A 173 6.98 -12.89 -0.70
N THR A 174 5.66 -12.71 -0.89
CA THR A 174 4.91 -11.50 -0.51
C THR A 174 4.44 -11.52 0.94
N GLU A 175 4.31 -12.71 1.52
CA GLU A 175 3.76 -12.91 2.87
C GLU A 175 4.81 -12.72 3.98
N THR A 176 4.33 -12.49 5.20
CA THR A 176 5.18 -12.34 6.39
C THR A 176 5.99 -13.62 6.71
N ALA A 177 5.49 -14.79 6.32
CA ALA A 177 6.20 -16.07 6.35
C ALA A 177 6.90 -16.38 5.01
N GLY A 178 8.01 -17.11 5.07
CA GLY A 178 8.86 -17.37 3.90
C GLY A 178 10.32 -17.56 4.26
N GLY A 179 11.12 -17.96 3.28
CA GLY A 179 12.54 -18.29 3.45
C GLY A 179 13.47 -17.08 3.37
N PHE A 180 14.74 -17.32 3.72
CA PHE A 180 15.79 -16.31 3.75
C PHE A 180 16.94 -16.62 2.79
N LEU A 181 17.56 -15.55 2.31
CA LEU A 181 18.92 -15.61 1.77
C LEU A 181 19.92 -15.43 2.90
N TYR A 182 20.78 -16.41 3.10
CA TYR A 182 21.92 -16.38 4.01
C TYR A 182 23.22 -16.06 3.25
N ARG A 183 24.06 -15.24 3.87
CA ARG A 183 25.43 -14.94 3.43
C ARG A 183 26.38 -15.27 4.57
N ALA A 184 27.37 -16.11 4.29
CA ALA A 184 28.26 -16.64 5.33
C ALA A 184 29.36 -15.65 5.73
N LYS A 185 29.75 -15.64 7.00
CA LYS A 185 31.03 -15.07 7.48
C LYS A 185 31.34 -13.64 7.00
N LEU A 186 30.35 -12.76 7.03
CA LEU A 186 30.57 -11.32 6.87
C LEU A 186 31.46 -10.84 8.01
N ASN A 187 32.45 -10.02 7.68
CA ASN A 187 33.39 -9.42 8.62
C ASN A 187 33.82 -8.04 8.10
N SER A 188 34.70 -7.36 8.84
CA SER A 188 35.18 -6.02 8.49
C SER A 188 35.86 -5.91 7.12
N SER A 189 36.42 -7.00 6.56
CA SER A 189 37.08 -6.97 5.25
C SER A 189 36.14 -7.30 4.08
N ALA A 190 34.94 -7.82 4.34
CA ALA A 190 33.96 -8.17 3.31
C ALA A 190 33.37 -6.95 2.58
N GLY A 191 33.47 -5.76 3.17
CA GLY A 191 32.85 -4.55 2.63
C GLY A 191 31.32 -4.61 2.72
N GLN A 192 30.63 -4.03 1.74
CA GLN A 192 29.16 -4.10 1.66
C GLN A 192 28.75 -5.35 0.88
N VAL A 193 28.05 -6.26 1.55
CA VAL A 193 27.51 -7.50 0.97
C VAL A 193 26.05 -7.30 0.65
N VAL A 194 25.68 -7.50 -0.62
CA VAL A 194 24.31 -7.35 -1.11
C VAL A 194 23.54 -8.67 -1.00
N PHE A 195 22.30 -8.57 -0.55
CA PHE A 195 21.26 -9.59 -0.56
C PHE A 195 20.29 -9.22 -1.69
N PRO A 196 20.49 -9.73 -2.92
CA PRO A 196 19.63 -9.40 -4.05
C PRO A 196 18.30 -10.15 -3.95
N VAL A 197 17.43 -9.65 -3.08
CA VAL A 197 16.12 -10.23 -2.78
C VAL A 197 14.99 -9.36 -3.32
N GLY A 198 13.82 -9.98 -3.49
CA GLY A 198 12.58 -9.30 -3.87
C GLY A 198 11.36 -10.14 -3.50
N THR A 199 10.19 -9.52 -3.56
CA THR A 199 8.93 -10.11 -3.04
C THR A 199 8.22 -10.99 -4.06
N SER A 200 8.30 -10.61 -5.33
CA SER A 200 7.79 -11.34 -6.49
C SER A 200 8.77 -11.23 -7.66
N ALA A 201 8.56 -11.94 -8.76
CA ALA A 201 9.44 -11.91 -9.94
C ALA A 201 9.56 -10.53 -10.63
N THR A 202 8.72 -9.56 -10.24
CA THR A 202 8.72 -8.20 -10.83
C THR A 202 9.04 -7.12 -9.82
N ASN A 203 9.33 -7.48 -8.56
CA ASN A 203 9.48 -6.54 -7.47
C ASN A 203 10.78 -6.78 -6.71
N TYR A 204 11.80 -6.01 -7.08
CA TYR A 204 13.15 -6.09 -6.54
C TYR A 204 13.33 -5.12 -5.37
N ALA A 205 13.74 -5.62 -4.21
CA ALA A 205 13.88 -4.82 -3.00
C ALA A 205 15.06 -5.31 -2.16
N PRO A 206 16.30 -5.18 -2.66
CA PRO A 206 17.46 -5.79 -2.04
C PRO A 206 17.89 -5.05 -0.77
N ALA A 207 18.63 -5.77 0.06
CA ALA A 207 19.33 -5.21 1.21
C ALA A 207 20.84 -5.27 0.98
N GLY A 208 21.60 -4.38 1.59
CA GLY A 208 23.05 -4.41 1.68
C GLY A 208 23.45 -4.33 3.14
N VAL A 209 24.42 -5.16 3.54
CA VAL A 209 24.94 -5.19 4.91
C VAL A 209 26.45 -4.99 4.86
N ARG A 210 26.94 -3.99 5.59
CA ARG A 210 28.36 -3.84 5.91
C ARG A 210 28.52 -4.07 7.41
N TYR A 211 29.32 -5.06 7.79
CA TYR A 211 29.50 -5.44 9.18
C TYR A 211 30.95 -5.27 9.61
N GLU A 212 31.16 -4.50 10.68
CA GLU A 212 32.48 -4.19 11.23
C GLU A 212 32.69 -4.97 12.53
N GLY A 213 32.79 -6.29 12.39
CA GLY A 213 32.98 -7.25 13.48
C GLY A 213 33.68 -8.53 13.03
N SER A 214 33.75 -9.50 13.94
CA SER A 214 34.25 -10.86 13.67
C SER A 214 33.33 -11.60 12.69
N ALA A 215 33.84 -12.59 11.97
CA ALA A 215 33.07 -13.30 10.93
C ALA A 215 31.77 -13.94 11.44
N GLU A 216 30.62 -13.49 10.89
CA GLU A 216 29.28 -13.92 11.29
C GLU A 216 28.39 -14.19 10.06
N ASP A 217 27.40 -15.08 10.21
CA ASP A 217 26.44 -15.36 9.13
C ASP A 217 25.25 -14.40 9.26
N PHE A 218 24.83 -13.84 8.13
CA PHE A 218 23.71 -12.91 8.06
C PHE A 218 22.63 -13.45 7.15
N LYS A 219 21.38 -13.14 7.46
CA LYS A 219 20.22 -13.51 6.66
C LYS A 219 19.37 -12.29 6.34
N ALA A 220 18.75 -12.30 5.18
CA ALA A 220 17.78 -11.28 4.79
C ALA A 220 16.65 -11.87 3.96
N ARG A 221 15.46 -11.29 4.15
CA ARG A 221 14.33 -11.40 3.23
C ARG A 221 13.51 -10.12 3.22
N VAL A 222 12.59 -10.03 2.28
CA VAL A 222 11.64 -8.92 2.16
C VAL A 222 10.25 -9.47 1.89
N PHE A 223 9.22 -8.78 2.36
CA PHE A 223 7.82 -9.09 2.08
C PHE A 223 7.01 -7.80 1.90
N ASP A 224 5.77 -7.94 1.42
CA ASP A 224 4.91 -6.80 1.08
C ASP A 224 4.20 -6.23 2.31
N SER A 225 3.88 -4.94 2.23
CA SER A 225 3.21 -4.18 3.28
C SER A 225 4.10 -3.88 4.50
N VAL A 226 3.67 -2.87 5.25
CA VAL A 226 4.25 -2.52 6.55
C VAL A 226 3.12 -2.61 7.57
N PHE A 227 3.21 -3.56 8.49
CA PHE A 227 2.20 -3.74 9.54
C PHE A 227 2.57 -2.97 10.80
N LEU A 228 1.59 -2.51 11.57
CA LEU A 228 1.86 -1.78 12.82
C LEU A 228 2.76 -2.56 13.79
N GLN A 229 2.58 -3.87 13.90
CA GLN A 229 3.33 -4.73 14.83
C GLN A 229 4.26 -5.67 14.04
N ALA A 230 5.09 -5.09 13.17
CA ALA A 230 6.03 -5.72 12.24
C ALA A 230 5.41 -6.69 11.21
N ILE A 231 4.74 -7.74 11.68
CA ILE A 231 4.11 -8.81 10.89
C ILE A 231 2.61 -8.97 11.17
N THR A 232 2.03 -8.18 12.07
CA THR A 232 0.61 -8.27 12.45
C THR A 232 -0.02 -6.90 12.68
N GLY A 233 -1.35 -6.87 12.76
CA GLY A 233 -2.13 -5.65 12.91
C GLY A 233 -2.51 -5.02 11.57
N ARG A 234 -2.99 -3.78 11.59
CA ARG A 234 -3.34 -3.06 10.34
C ARG A 234 -2.09 -2.65 9.58
N THR A 235 -2.23 -2.54 8.26
CA THR A 235 -1.19 -2.05 7.36
C THR A 235 -1.10 -0.52 7.38
N LEU A 236 0.12 0.00 7.28
CA LEU A 236 0.41 1.40 6.97
C LEU A 236 0.35 1.58 5.45
N LEU A 237 -0.36 2.61 4.99
CA LEU A 237 -0.74 2.74 3.57
C LEU A 237 -0.26 4.02 2.87
N ASP A 238 0.39 4.95 3.57
CA ASP A 238 0.60 6.30 3.04
C ASP A 238 2.04 6.80 3.14
N SER A 239 2.63 6.72 4.32
CA SER A 239 3.91 7.30 4.73
C SER A 239 5.05 6.28 4.70
N VAL A 240 4.83 5.15 4.02
CA VAL A 240 5.74 4.03 3.95
C VAL A 240 6.10 3.67 2.52
N VAL A 241 7.20 2.96 2.35
CA VAL A 241 7.34 2.05 1.21
C VAL A 241 6.60 0.76 1.56
N TYR A 242 5.86 0.16 0.62
CA TYR A 242 5.11 -1.09 0.85
C TYR A 242 6.00 -2.34 0.99
N LYS A 243 7.11 -2.24 1.71
CA LYS A 243 8.10 -3.29 1.93
C LYS A 243 8.54 -3.31 3.38
N THR A 244 8.60 -4.52 3.93
CA THR A 244 9.26 -4.79 5.19
C THR A 244 10.43 -5.74 4.95
N TRP A 245 11.62 -5.32 5.35
CA TRP A 245 12.83 -6.15 5.33
C TRP A 245 12.97 -6.84 6.67
N ASN A 246 13.14 -8.16 6.65
CA ASN A 246 13.50 -8.95 7.83
C ASN A 246 14.95 -9.40 7.70
N LEU A 247 15.82 -8.91 8.57
CA LEU A 247 17.24 -9.23 8.62
C LEU A 247 17.59 -9.91 9.94
N GLY A 248 18.69 -10.66 9.95
CA GLY A 248 19.20 -11.25 11.18
C GLY A 248 20.67 -11.65 11.07
N GLN A 249 21.29 -11.81 12.22
CA GLN A 249 22.65 -12.30 12.41
C GLN A 249 22.58 -13.59 13.25
N GLU A 250 23.16 -14.69 12.76
CA GLU A 250 23.11 -16.01 13.41
C GLU A 250 24.12 -16.17 14.58
N GLY A 251 24.59 -15.06 15.14
CA GLY A 251 25.56 -15.01 16.23
C GLY A 251 25.32 -13.80 17.15
N ASN A 252 26.16 -13.66 18.17
CA ASN A 252 26.02 -12.64 19.21
C ASN A 252 26.98 -11.44 19.03
N GLY A 253 27.64 -11.34 17.87
CA GLY A 253 28.52 -10.23 17.58
C GLY A 253 27.80 -8.87 17.65
N THR A 254 28.45 -7.88 18.26
CA THR A 254 27.91 -6.53 18.46
C THR A 254 28.58 -5.50 17.56
N GLY A 255 29.24 -5.94 16.48
CA GLY A 255 29.93 -5.06 15.55
C GLY A 255 28.99 -4.03 14.93
N LEU A 256 29.53 -2.88 14.54
CA LEU A 256 28.74 -1.85 13.86
C LEU A 256 28.23 -2.44 12.54
N THR A 257 26.92 -2.35 12.33
CA THR A 257 26.24 -2.90 11.16
C THR A 257 25.58 -1.76 10.39
N SER A 258 26.07 -1.46 9.20
CA SER A 258 25.37 -0.57 8.28
C SER A 258 24.42 -1.38 7.41
N VAL A 259 23.16 -0.96 7.38
CA VAL A 259 22.11 -1.54 6.54
C VAL A 259 21.74 -0.54 5.46
N THR A 260 21.81 -0.99 4.21
CA THR A 260 21.34 -0.25 3.03
C THR A 260 20.12 -0.96 2.47
N LEU A 261 18.98 -0.28 2.39
CA LEU A 261 17.74 -0.87 1.86
C LEU A 261 17.38 -0.18 0.56
N GLN A 262 17.05 -0.92 -0.49
CA GLN A 262 16.60 -0.39 -1.77
C GLN A 262 15.21 -0.91 -2.11
N HIS A 263 14.39 -0.06 -2.71
CA HIS A 263 13.04 -0.38 -3.18
C HIS A 263 12.82 0.22 -4.57
N MET A 264 11.87 -0.34 -5.31
CA MET A 264 11.41 0.25 -6.56
C MET A 264 10.59 1.50 -6.25
N ASP A 265 10.74 2.55 -7.04
CA ASP A 265 10.00 3.82 -6.82
C ASP A 265 8.48 3.62 -6.93
N ALA A 266 8.03 2.59 -7.64
CA ALA A 266 6.62 2.21 -7.75
C ALA A 266 6.02 1.63 -6.45
N ASP A 267 6.85 1.23 -5.48
CA ASP A 267 6.44 0.72 -4.17
C ASP A 267 6.25 1.81 -3.12
N GLU A 268 6.50 3.07 -3.49
CA GLU A 268 6.31 4.19 -2.60
C GLU A 268 4.83 4.50 -2.46
N ALA A 269 4.35 4.52 -1.22
CA ALA A 269 3.03 5.06 -0.97
C ALA A 269 3.00 6.57 -1.30
N PRO A 270 1.82 7.13 -1.60
CA PRO A 270 1.70 8.50 -2.11
C PRO A 270 2.43 9.56 -1.27
N GLU A 271 2.49 9.40 0.05
CA GLU A 271 3.17 10.37 0.92
C GLU A 271 4.63 10.15 1.11
N TYR A 272 5.01 8.89 1.06
CA TYR A 272 6.40 8.57 0.97
C TYR A 272 7.02 9.28 -0.25
N ASN A 273 6.35 9.21 -1.40
CA ASN A 273 6.84 9.80 -2.64
C ASN A 273 7.01 11.33 -2.57
N ILE A 274 6.01 12.04 -2.04
CA ILE A 274 6.07 13.52 -1.92
C ILE A 274 7.13 13.95 -0.91
N ASN A 275 7.28 13.19 0.19
CA ASN A 275 8.14 13.56 1.32
C ASN A 275 9.46 12.79 1.34
N ARG A 276 9.91 12.29 0.18
CA ARG A 276 11.09 11.43 0.03
C ARG A 276 12.35 12.06 0.61
N SER A 277 12.50 13.38 0.53
CA SER A 277 13.63 14.13 1.12
C SER A 277 13.71 14.06 2.66
N SER A 278 12.64 13.61 3.31
CA SER A 278 12.57 13.36 4.75
C SER A 278 12.40 11.87 5.08
N SER A 279 12.62 10.97 4.11
CA SER A 279 12.47 9.53 4.32
C SER A 279 13.66 8.90 5.03
N TYR A 280 13.44 7.85 5.80
CA TYR A 280 14.43 7.20 6.65
C TYR A 280 14.14 5.71 6.85
N ILE A 281 15.14 4.96 7.32
CA ILE A 281 15.00 3.56 7.70
C ILE A 281 14.49 3.51 9.15
N SER A 282 13.25 3.06 9.33
CA SER A 282 12.66 2.74 10.63
C SER A 282 12.95 1.29 11.00
N ARG A 283 13.27 1.08 12.28
CA ARG A 283 13.51 -0.24 12.87
C ARG A 283 12.37 -0.55 13.82
N PHE A 284 11.82 -1.76 13.75
CA PHE A 284 10.85 -2.19 14.73
C PHE A 284 11.56 -2.55 16.03
N ILE A 285 11.22 -1.88 17.13
CA ILE A 285 11.81 -2.08 18.45
C ILE A 285 10.67 -2.24 19.45
N ASP A 286 10.72 -3.30 20.25
CA ASP A 286 9.71 -3.66 21.24
C ASP A 286 8.31 -3.79 20.61
N THR A 287 7.52 -2.72 20.64
CA THR A 287 6.14 -2.67 20.16
C THR A 287 5.91 -1.76 18.96
N ASP A 288 6.91 -0.95 18.58
CA ASP A 288 6.71 0.17 17.66
C ASP A 288 7.81 0.32 16.62
N TRP A 289 7.43 0.87 15.47
CA TRP A 289 8.37 1.39 14.48
C TRP A 289 9.07 2.63 15.02
N GLU A 290 10.40 2.59 15.08
CA GLU A 290 11.22 3.72 15.50
C GLU A 290 10.88 4.96 14.66
N MET A 291 10.46 6.04 15.31
CA MET A 291 10.24 7.32 14.66
C MET A 291 11.50 8.16 14.72
N ARG A 292 11.96 8.63 13.56
CA ARG A 292 13.12 9.53 13.45
C ARG A 292 12.67 10.87 12.91
N LYS A 293 13.29 11.96 13.37
CA LYS A 293 12.94 13.35 13.02
C LYS A 293 14.12 14.03 12.35
N ALA A 294 13.86 14.79 11.28
CA ALA A 294 14.86 15.58 10.57
C ALA A 294 16.09 14.77 10.10
N VAL A 295 15.86 13.54 9.62
CA VAL A 295 16.89 12.66 9.07
C VAL A 295 16.48 12.19 7.68
N ASN A 296 17.46 11.84 6.85
CA ASN A 296 17.21 11.26 5.53
C ASN A 296 17.97 9.94 5.27
N ASP A 297 18.60 9.37 6.30
CA ASP A 297 19.41 8.14 6.27
C ASP A 297 20.12 7.89 4.91
N ASN A 298 20.85 8.89 4.42
CA ASN A 298 21.61 8.86 3.18
C ASN A 298 20.82 8.36 1.95
N MET A 299 19.67 8.98 1.67
CA MET A 299 18.91 8.68 0.46
C MET A 299 19.75 8.88 -0.80
N ALA A 300 19.68 7.91 -1.71
CA ALA A 300 20.34 7.96 -3.00
C ALA A 300 19.53 7.16 -4.06
N PRO A 301 19.80 7.36 -5.36
CA PRO A 301 19.33 6.43 -6.40
C PRO A 301 19.76 4.99 -6.07
N GLY A 302 18.91 4.02 -6.39
CA GLY A 302 19.18 2.61 -6.14
C GLY A 302 20.35 2.09 -6.98
N THR A 303 21.39 1.59 -6.31
CA THR A 303 22.59 1.01 -6.95
C THR A 303 22.95 -0.38 -6.45
N LEU A 304 22.08 -1.04 -5.67
CA LEU A 304 22.26 -2.42 -5.22
C LEU A 304 21.96 -3.41 -6.35
N THR A 305 22.77 -3.34 -7.42
CA THR A 305 22.68 -4.16 -8.63
C THR A 305 24.07 -4.45 -9.17
N THR A 306 24.24 -5.52 -9.96
CA THR A 306 25.47 -5.77 -10.75
C THR A 306 25.23 -5.61 -12.25
N GLN A 307 23.99 -5.30 -12.63
CA GLN A 307 23.54 -5.17 -14.01
C GLN A 307 22.59 -3.97 -14.13
N PRO A 308 22.39 -3.38 -15.33
CA PRO A 308 21.49 -2.25 -15.49
C PRO A 308 20.07 -2.56 -14.97
N MET A 309 19.46 -1.62 -14.26
CA MET A 309 18.06 -1.73 -13.86
C MET A 309 17.15 -1.17 -14.96
N LEU A 310 15.99 -1.78 -15.17
CA LEU A 310 14.97 -1.26 -16.11
C LEU A 310 14.04 -0.26 -15.44
N GLN A 311 13.78 -0.44 -14.15
CA GLN A 311 12.91 0.41 -13.36
C GLN A 311 13.71 1.31 -12.42
N LYS A 312 13.16 2.49 -12.10
CA LYS A 312 13.75 3.41 -11.11
C LYS A 312 13.63 2.84 -9.71
N ALA A 313 14.67 3.03 -8.92
CA ALA A 313 14.72 2.60 -7.54
C ALA A 313 15.41 3.65 -6.68
N THR A 314 15.10 3.61 -5.38
CA THR A 314 15.66 4.50 -4.37
C THR A 314 16.20 3.67 -3.20
N MET A 315 17.36 4.06 -2.67
CA MET A 315 17.97 3.41 -1.51
C MET A 315 18.23 4.38 -0.36
N HIS A 316 18.41 3.83 0.84
CA HIS A 316 18.79 4.55 2.07
C HIS A 316 19.83 3.69 2.78
N SER A 317 20.74 4.30 3.54
CA SER A 317 21.78 3.61 4.29
C SER A 317 21.93 4.18 5.70
N ARG A 318 21.95 3.29 6.69
CA ARG A 318 22.00 3.63 8.12
C ARG A 318 22.91 2.69 8.90
N GLY A 319 23.82 3.26 9.70
CA GLY A 319 24.61 2.54 10.70
C GLY A 319 23.82 2.24 11.98
N ILE A 320 23.94 1.02 12.50
CA ILE A 320 23.24 0.50 13.67
C ILE A 320 24.19 -0.37 14.50
N ALA A 321 24.15 -0.25 15.82
CA ALA A 321 24.94 -1.11 16.71
C ALA A 321 24.29 -2.50 16.84
N GLY A 322 24.77 -3.48 16.07
CA GLY A 322 24.20 -4.83 15.99
C GLY A 322 22.75 -4.86 15.46
N ILE A 323 22.36 -5.99 14.87
CA ILE A 323 20.97 -6.18 14.41
C ILE A 323 20.25 -7.35 15.08
N GLY A 324 20.97 -8.18 15.85
CA GLY A 324 20.40 -9.35 16.52
C GLY A 324 19.94 -10.45 15.55
N GLY A 325 19.30 -11.50 16.07
CA GLY A 325 18.94 -12.69 15.29
C GLY A 325 17.74 -12.55 14.35
N ASN A 326 16.86 -11.58 14.59
CA ASN A 326 15.67 -11.33 13.79
C ASN A 326 15.16 -9.90 14.05
N ILE A 327 15.17 -9.05 13.04
CA ILE A 327 14.77 -7.65 13.15
C ILE A 327 14.06 -7.19 11.88
N TYR A 328 13.07 -6.32 12.07
CA TYR A 328 12.26 -5.78 10.98
C TYR A 328 12.60 -4.33 10.72
N PHE A 329 12.73 -3.99 9.44
CA PHE A 329 12.95 -2.64 8.94
C PHE A 329 11.87 -2.27 7.94
N ALA A 330 11.47 -1.00 7.98
CA ALA A 330 10.61 -0.37 6.99
C ALA A 330 11.21 0.99 6.62
N LYS A 331 10.74 1.59 5.54
CA LYS A 331 11.07 2.98 5.21
C LYS A 331 9.87 3.87 5.43
N LEU A 332 10.07 4.93 6.20
CA LEU A 332 9.05 5.88 6.63
C LEU A 332 9.50 7.32 6.31
N THR A 333 8.59 8.31 6.35
CA THR A 333 8.93 9.74 6.24
C THR A 333 8.86 10.49 7.58
N SER A 334 9.79 11.43 7.80
CA SER A 334 9.99 12.14 9.07
C SER A 334 9.27 13.48 9.10
N LEU A 335 7.94 13.50 9.03
CA LEU A 335 7.21 14.71 9.41
C LEU A 335 5.97 14.40 10.24
N ALA A 336 5.88 15.14 11.35
CA ALA A 336 4.87 15.15 12.40
C ALA A 336 3.45 15.57 11.93
N TYR A 337 3.16 15.49 10.62
CA TYR A 337 1.87 15.79 10.05
C TYR A 337 1.27 14.51 9.51
N SER A 338 0.81 13.67 10.44
CA SER A 338 -0.38 12.87 10.16
C SER A 338 -1.36 13.78 9.44
N TYR A 339 -1.84 13.30 8.32
CA TYR A 339 -2.69 14.11 7.50
C TYR A 339 -3.90 14.63 8.23
N LEU A 340 -4.36 15.78 7.71
CA LEU A 340 -5.75 16.17 7.82
C LEU A 340 -6.60 14.95 7.43
N PRO A 341 -7.55 14.52 8.29
CA PRO A 341 -8.26 13.26 8.09
C PRO A 341 -8.92 13.12 6.71
N ALA A 342 -9.25 14.24 6.09
CA ALA A 342 -9.75 14.30 4.73
C ALA A 342 -9.18 15.52 4.00
N ASP A 343 -9.11 15.43 2.67
CA ASP A 343 -8.97 16.58 1.77
C ASP A 343 -10.36 16.89 1.19
N ILE A 344 -11.00 17.94 1.71
CA ILE A 344 -12.38 18.32 1.37
C ILE A 344 -12.33 19.38 0.26
N ILE A 345 -12.58 18.95 -0.98
CA ILE A 345 -12.48 19.79 -2.17
C ILE A 345 -13.76 20.57 -2.47
N HIS A 346 -14.88 20.22 -1.83
CA HIS A 346 -16.14 20.94 -1.95
C HIS A 346 -16.93 20.85 -0.65
N PHE A 347 -17.49 21.98 -0.23
CA PHE A 347 -18.49 22.04 0.83
C PHE A 347 -19.47 23.16 0.51
N ASN A 348 -20.77 22.86 0.57
CA ASN A 348 -21.83 23.85 0.46
C ASN A 348 -22.98 23.53 1.42
N ALA A 349 -23.72 24.56 1.80
CA ALA A 349 -24.94 24.45 2.60
C ALA A 349 -26.00 25.39 2.03
N TYR A 350 -27.24 24.93 1.92
CA TYR A 350 -28.34 25.75 1.38
C TYR A 350 -29.68 25.39 2.02
N ARG A 351 -30.50 26.41 2.25
CA ARG A 351 -31.83 26.25 2.85
C ARG A 351 -32.82 25.74 1.81
N VAL A 352 -33.48 24.62 2.09
CA VAL A 352 -34.47 23.98 1.19
C VAL A 352 -35.91 24.19 1.64
N SER A 353 -36.13 24.47 2.93
CA SER A 353 -37.44 24.87 3.47
C SER A 353 -37.26 25.78 4.69
N TYR A 354 -38.36 26.27 5.25
CA TYR A 354 -38.31 27.09 6.45
C TYR A 354 -37.67 26.35 7.64
N SER A 355 -37.66 25.01 7.65
CA SER A 355 -37.14 24.19 8.73
C SER A 355 -35.99 23.25 8.33
N LEU A 356 -35.51 23.29 7.08
CA LEU A 356 -34.52 22.34 6.58
C LEU A 356 -33.38 23.05 5.83
N VAL A 357 -32.15 22.64 6.13
CA VAL A 357 -30.92 23.04 5.45
C VAL A 357 -30.18 21.79 4.99
N ASP A 358 -29.83 21.75 3.72
CA ASP A 358 -29.05 20.66 3.13
C ASP A 358 -27.57 21.03 3.13
N LEU A 359 -26.73 20.08 3.54
CA LEU A 359 -25.28 20.17 3.53
C LEU A 359 -24.73 19.09 2.62
N VAL A 360 -23.83 19.48 1.71
CA VAL A 360 -23.13 18.58 0.79
C VAL A 360 -21.63 18.84 0.85
N TRP A 361 -20.84 17.78 0.89
CA TRP A 361 -19.39 17.89 0.79
C TRP A 361 -18.80 16.72 0.02
N THR A 362 -17.61 16.96 -0.53
CA THR A 362 -16.86 16.00 -1.32
C THR A 362 -15.44 15.94 -0.83
N THR A 363 -14.91 14.73 -0.65
CA THR A 363 -13.50 14.47 -0.40
C THR A 363 -12.82 13.98 -1.68
N SER A 364 -11.60 14.45 -1.95
CA SER A 364 -10.70 13.88 -2.98
C SER A 364 -9.91 12.69 -2.42
N ARG A 365 -9.60 12.74 -1.13
CA ARG A 365 -8.82 11.77 -0.38
C ARG A 365 -9.24 11.75 1.09
N GLU A 366 -9.19 10.57 1.69
CA GLU A 366 -9.36 10.35 3.12
C GLU A 366 -8.23 9.48 3.66
N THR A 367 -7.69 9.85 4.83
CA THR A 367 -6.55 9.18 5.44
C THR A 367 -6.81 9.01 6.92
N ASN A 368 -7.02 7.76 7.34
CA ASN A 368 -7.39 7.40 8.71
C ASN A 368 -8.61 8.20 9.22
N ASN A 369 -9.49 8.62 8.31
CA ASN A 369 -10.69 9.36 8.66
C ASN A 369 -11.64 8.42 9.41
N ALA A 370 -12.21 8.90 10.52
CA ALA A 370 -13.22 8.14 11.25
C ALA A 370 -14.61 8.71 10.96
N VAL A 371 -14.77 10.02 11.14
CA VAL A 371 -16.07 10.68 11.08
C VAL A 371 -15.95 12.12 10.58
N PHE A 372 -17.06 12.66 10.11
CA PHE A 372 -17.29 14.08 9.90
C PHE A 372 -18.24 14.58 11.00
N GLU A 373 -17.78 15.52 11.82
CA GLU A 373 -18.63 16.26 12.74
C GLU A 373 -19.23 17.47 12.00
N ILE A 374 -20.56 17.54 11.96
CA ILE A 374 -21.27 18.69 11.41
C ILE A 374 -21.47 19.69 12.52
N GLU A 375 -21.00 20.91 12.32
CA GLU A 375 -21.09 21.98 13.30
C GLU A 375 -21.90 23.15 12.76
N ARG A 376 -22.76 23.70 13.63
CA ARG A 376 -23.62 24.85 13.35
C ARG A 376 -23.44 25.93 14.40
N MET A 377 -23.52 27.18 13.96
CA MET A 377 -23.66 28.36 14.82
C MET A 377 -24.80 29.22 14.29
N LEU A 378 -25.70 29.68 15.15
CA LEU A 378 -26.73 30.64 14.79
C LEU A 378 -26.23 32.08 15.00
N ASP A 379 -26.83 33.07 14.34
CA ASP A 379 -26.41 34.48 14.46
C ASP A 379 -26.57 35.09 15.87
N ASN A 380 -27.34 34.44 16.75
CA ASN A 380 -27.49 34.81 18.16
C ASN A 380 -26.57 34.00 19.09
N GLU A 381 -25.69 33.17 18.54
CA GLU A 381 -24.73 32.34 19.27
C GLU A 381 -23.30 32.83 19.03
N THR A 382 -22.40 32.52 19.98
CA THR A 382 -21.00 32.95 19.93
C THR A 382 -20.02 31.82 19.60
N ALA A 383 -20.51 30.57 19.47
CA ALA A 383 -19.67 29.40 19.21
C ALA A 383 -20.41 28.33 18.39
N PHE A 384 -19.64 27.63 17.55
CA PHE A 384 -20.10 26.44 16.84
C PHE A 384 -20.41 25.29 17.81
N LYS A 385 -21.53 24.62 17.58
CA LYS A 385 -21.97 23.43 18.29
C LYS A 385 -22.03 22.26 17.32
N LYS A 386 -21.57 21.09 17.75
CA LYS A 386 -21.77 19.85 17.00
C LYS A 386 -23.25 19.47 16.99
N ILE A 387 -23.81 19.35 15.80
CA ILE A 387 -25.23 18.96 15.60
C ILE A 387 -25.36 17.51 15.14
N ALA A 388 -24.34 16.96 14.48
CA ALA A 388 -24.35 15.58 14.02
C ALA A 388 -22.96 15.00 13.79
N THR A 389 -22.91 13.70 13.58
CA THR A 389 -21.71 12.95 13.20
C THR A 389 -22.06 11.99 12.08
N VAL A 390 -21.34 12.08 10.97
CA VAL A 390 -21.51 11.21 9.79
C VAL A 390 -20.26 10.34 9.65
N PRO A 391 -20.39 9.01 9.63
CA PRO A 391 -19.23 8.13 9.44
C PRO A 391 -18.61 8.33 8.05
N THR A 392 -17.31 8.10 7.96
CA THR A 392 -16.66 8.01 6.64
C THR A 392 -17.29 6.91 5.78
N LYS A 393 -17.39 7.14 4.47
CA LYS A 393 -17.71 6.13 3.46
C LYS A 393 -16.47 5.36 3.00
N ALA A 394 -15.27 5.82 3.37
CA ALA A 394 -14.00 5.20 3.02
C ALA A 394 -13.81 3.90 3.81
N PRO A 395 -13.65 2.74 3.15
CA PRO A 395 -13.38 1.48 3.84
C PRO A 395 -12.13 1.59 4.71
N GLY A 396 -12.27 1.31 6.01
CA GLY A 396 -11.16 1.41 6.97
C GLY A 396 -10.64 2.84 7.20
N GLY A 397 -11.34 3.88 6.73
CA GLY A 397 -10.94 5.27 6.86
C GLY A 397 -9.95 5.76 5.80
N TYR A 398 -9.77 5.00 4.71
CA TYR A 398 -8.84 5.33 3.62
C TYR A 398 -9.53 5.36 2.26
N SER A 399 -9.37 6.46 1.54
CA SER A 399 -9.80 6.59 0.15
C SER A 399 -8.83 7.47 -0.61
N THR A 400 -8.44 7.04 -1.81
CA THR A 400 -7.72 7.85 -2.80
C THR A 400 -8.62 8.30 -3.95
N THR A 401 -9.93 8.09 -3.81
CA THR A 401 -10.95 8.40 -4.81
C THR A 401 -12.00 9.33 -4.24
N ARG A 402 -12.70 10.03 -5.15
CA ARG A 402 -13.76 10.97 -4.79
C ARG A 402 -14.88 10.27 -4.01
N LEU A 403 -15.22 10.81 -2.84
CA LEU A 403 -16.41 10.40 -2.08
C LEU A 403 -17.29 11.61 -1.81
N ASP A 404 -18.59 11.44 -2.04
CA ASP A 404 -19.60 12.47 -1.86
C ASP A 404 -20.48 12.18 -0.66
N TYR A 405 -20.81 13.22 0.09
CA TYR A 405 -21.55 13.13 1.35
C TYR A 405 -22.70 14.13 1.39
N TYR A 406 -23.70 13.80 2.20
CA TYR A 406 -24.93 14.57 2.38
C TYR A 406 -25.39 14.48 3.82
N TYR A 407 -25.86 15.60 4.37
CA TYR A 407 -26.55 15.67 5.65
C TYR A 407 -27.64 16.74 5.59
N GLN A 408 -28.81 16.44 6.14
CA GLN A 408 -29.91 17.41 6.25
C GLN A 408 -30.08 17.81 7.70
N ASP A 409 -30.00 19.12 7.97
CA ASP A 409 -30.20 19.70 9.28
C ASP A 409 -31.63 20.24 9.43
N THR A 410 -32.35 19.78 10.46
CA THR A 410 -33.59 20.39 10.92
C THR A 410 -33.30 21.68 11.68
N ASN A 411 -33.43 22.80 10.98
CA ASN A 411 -33.16 24.14 11.46
C ASN A 411 -34.29 25.11 11.07
N ASP A 412 -35.21 25.33 11.99
CA ASP A 412 -36.33 26.28 11.87
C ASP A 412 -36.00 27.70 12.32
N TYR A 413 -34.70 28.00 12.51
CA TYR A 413 -34.26 29.32 12.93
C TYR A 413 -34.47 30.37 11.84
N ASP A 414 -35.16 31.45 12.20
CA ASP A 414 -35.54 32.57 11.34
C ASP A 414 -34.42 33.61 11.12
N GLY A 415 -33.18 33.26 11.45
CA GLY A 415 -31.99 34.10 11.27
C GLY A 415 -30.92 33.46 10.39
N TRP A 416 -29.73 34.06 10.39
CA TRP A 416 -28.58 33.47 9.73
C TRP A 416 -28.07 32.27 10.51
N SER A 417 -27.63 31.26 9.76
CA SER A 417 -26.99 30.06 10.28
C SER A 417 -25.68 29.82 9.55
N TYR A 418 -24.67 29.41 10.29
CA TYR A 418 -23.31 29.21 9.83
C TYR A 418 -22.96 27.74 10.00
N TYR A 419 -22.45 27.11 8.95
CA TYR A 419 -22.12 25.69 8.95
C TYR A 419 -20.66 25.47 8.60
N ARG A 420 -20.05 24.44 9.20
CA ARG A 420 -18.77 23.90 8.78
C ARG A 420 -18.73 22.40 9.02
N ILE A 421 -17.89 21.70 8.27
CA ILE A 421 -17.61 20.28 8.47
C ILE A 421 -16.25 20.15 9.12
N LYS A 422 -16.16 19.28 10.14
CA LYS A 422 -14.91 18.91 10.79
C LYS A 422 -14.65 17.42 10.53
N ALA A 423 -13.69 17.09 9.68
CA ALA A 423 -13.26 15.69 9.53
C ALA A 423 -12.33 15.33 10.69
N VAL A 424 -12.51 14.16 11.30
CA VAL A 424 -11.79 13.70 12.49
C VAL A 424 -11.21 12.30 12.24
N SER A 425 -9.91 12.13 12.47
CA SER A 425 -9.25 10.83 12.33
C SER A 425 -9.49 9.92 13.53
N ALA A 426 -9.24 8.62 13.37
CA ALA A 426 -9.20 7.68 14.49
C ALA A 426 -8.10 8.01 15.53
N THR A 427 -7.14 8.88 15.18
CA THR A 427 -6.08 9.38 16.07
C THR A 427 -6.41 10.72 16.72
N GLY A 428 -7.61 11.27 16.49
CA GLY A 428 -8.06 12.54 17.09
C GLY A 428 -7.57 13.81 16.38
N LYS A 429 -6.86 13.69 15.25
CA LYS A 429 -6.54 14.85 14.41
C LYS A 429 -7.78 15.30 13.67
N TYR A 430 -7.84 16.57 13.28
CA TYR A 430 -8.99 17.10 12.57
C TYR A 430 -8.62 18.20 11.57
N VAL A 431 -9.53 18.43 10.64
CA VAL A 431 -9.51 19.55 9.69
C VAL A 431 -10.92 20.12 9.57
N TYR A 432 -11.02 21.43 9.38
CA TYR A 432 -12.28 22.11 9.09
C TYR A 432 -12.37 22.51 7.63
N THR A 433 -13.60 22.56 7.11
CA THR A 433 -13.91 23.34 5.91
C THR A 433 -13.95 24.83 6.22
N ASP A 434 -13.99 25.65 5.17
CA ASP A 434 -14.51 27.01 5.27
C ASP A 434 -15.95 27.01 5.80
N VAL A 435 -16.35 28.13 6.38
CA VAL A 435 -17.71 28.35 6.88
C VAL A 435 -18.65 28.69 5.72
N ARG A 436 -19.83 28.08 5.70
CA ARG A 436 -20.92 28.40 4.77
C ARG A 436 -22.06 29.09 5.51
N GLU A 437 -22.43 30.26 5.01
CA GLU A 437 -23.53 31.06 5.54
C GLU A 437 -24.82 30.70 4.84
N VAL A 438 -25.87 30.45 5.62
CA VAL A 438 -27.19 30.11 5.14
C VAL A 438 -28.18 31.10 5.75
N GLY A 439 -28.71 31.95 4.88
CA GLY A 439 -29.70 32.96 5.24
C GLY A 439 -31.07 32.37 5.59
N PRO A 440 -31.95 33.16 6.20
CA PRO A 440 -33.31 32.75 6.47
C PRO A 440 -34.13 32.63 5.18
N LEU A 441 -35.14 31.75 5.20
CA LEU A 441 -36.15 31.72 4.15
C LEU A 441 -37.30 32.63 4.57
N ILE A 442 -37.55 33.67 3.78
CA ILE A 442 -38.67 34.57 4.03
C ILE A 442 -39.97 33.86 3.67
N GLN A 443 -40.87 33.76 4.65
CA GLN A 443 -42.20 33.20 4.44
C GLN A 443 -43.22 34.04 5.21
N ALA A 444 -44.34 34.35 4.57
CA ALA A 444 -45.49 34.93 5.24
C ALA A 444 -46.72 34.08 4.96
N THR A 445 -47.53 33.88 5.99
CA THR A 445 -48.76 33.09 5.93
C THR A 445 -49.90 33.90 6.51
N VAL A 446 -51.07 33.78 5.89
CA VAL A 446 -52.31 34.40 6.36
C VAL A 446 -53.32 33.29 6.59
N PHE A 447 -53.77 33.14 7.83
CA PHE A 447 -54.67 32.06 8.22
C PHE A 447 -55.70 32.48 9.29
N PRO A 448 -56.97 32.04 9.18
CA PRO A 448 -57.54 31.36 8.02
C PRO A 448 -57.69 32.31 6.82
N ASN A 449 -57.72 31.75 5.62
CA ASN A 449 -58.01 32.49 4.39
C ASN A 449 -58.65 31.53 3.36
N PRO A 450 -59.97 31.62 3.09
CA PRO A 450 -60.91 32.66 3.55
C PRO A 450 -61.15 32.72 5.06
N ASN A 451 -61.63 33.85 5.57
CA ASN A 451 -61.98 34.08 6.98
C ASN A 451 -63.28 34.89 7.15
N HIS A 452 -63.75 35.07 8.39
CA HIS A 452 -64.97 35.83 8.71
C HIS A 452 -64.70 37.19 9.37
N GLY A 453 -63.60 37.83 9.00
CA GLY A 453 -63.23 39.17 9.47
C GLY A 453 -62.00 39.17 10.39
N ASP A 454 -61.67 38.01 10.94
CA ASP A 454 -60.53 37.78 11.83
C ASP A 454 -59.52 36.81 11.20
N PHE A 455 -58.27 37.27 11.07
CA PHE A 455 -57.17 36.42 10.59
C PHE A 455 -55.84 36.78 11.22
N LYS A 456 -54.92 35.83 11.18
CA LYS A 456 -53.55 35.98 11.66
C LYS A 456 -52.59 36.03 10.49
N VAL A 457 -51.65 36.96 10.57
CA VAL A 457 -50.51 37.05 9.65
C VAL A 457 -49.27 36.60 10.43
N THR A 458 -48.66 35.50 10.01
CA THR A 458 -47.40 35.00 10.58
C THR A 458 -46.28 35.19 9.56
N VAL A 459 -45.19 35.84 9.99
CA VAL A 459 -44.02 36.16 9.18
C VAL A 459 -42.78 35.51 9.78
N ARG A 460 -42.02 34.83 8.92
CA ARG A 460 -40.77 34.14 9.22
C ARG A 460 -39.64 34.66 8.33
N GLY A 461 -38.42 34.54 8.85
CA GLY A 461 -37.20 34.93 8.14
C GLY A 461 -36.96 36.42 7.94
N ILE A 462 -37.78 37.29 8.54
CA ILE A 462 -37.59 38.76 8.52
C ILE A 462 -37.41 39.27 9.95
N LYS A 463 -36.22 39.81 10.25
CA LYS A 463 -35.89 40.43 11.56
C LYS A 463 -36.01 41.96 11.59
N THR A 464 -36.23 42.59 10.44
CA THR A 464 -36.40 44.05 10.37
C THR A 464 -37.87 44.43 10.61
N PRO A 465 -38.16 45.60 11.21
CA PRO A 465 -39.53 46.04 11.39
C PRO A 465 -40.30 46.10 10.07
N LEU A 466 -41.52 45.54 10.06
CA LEU A 466 -42.40 45.50 8.90
C LEU A 466 -43.62 46.40 9.11
N ILE A 467 -44.16 46.92 8.02
CA ILE A 467 -45.47 47.56 7.97
C ILE A 467 -46.40 46.59 7.26
N VAL A 468 -47.48 46.19 7.93
CA VAL A 468 -48.57 45.41 7.37
C VAL A 468 -49.63 46.39 6.88
N GLN A 469 -49.93 46.35 5.58
CA GLN A 469 -50.95 47.19 4.97
C GLN A 469 -51.97 46.30 4.28
N VAL A 470 -53.24 46.62 4.46
CA VAL A 470 -54.36 45.93 3.82
C VAL A 470 -55.10 46.92 2.96
N PHE A 471 -55.24 46.62 1.69
CA PHE A 471 -55.93 47.43 0.69
C PHE A 471 -57.18 46.71 0.19
N ASP A 472 -58.24 47.45 -0.08
CA ASP A 472 -59.41 46.92 -0.79
C ASP A 472 -59.14 46.82 -2.30
N THR A 473 -60.13 46.36 -3.06
CA THR A 473 -60.03 46.23 -4.53
C THR A 473 -59.94 47.57 -5.27
N TRP A 474 -60.27 48.69 -4.61
CA TRP A 474 -60.12 50.04 -5.16
C TRP A 474 -58.78 50.68 -4.78
N GLY A 475 -57.91 49.98 -4.04
CA GLY A 475 -56.60 50.46 -3.61
C GLY A 475 -56.66 51.37 -2.38
N GLN A 476 -57.80 51.48 -1.70
CA GLN A 476 -57.90 52.23 -0.45
C GLN A 476 -57.28 51.41 0.68
N GLN A 477 -56.40 52.04 1.47
CA GLN A 477 -55.80 51.40 2.65
C GLN A 477 -56.83 51.29 3.77
N VAL A 478 -57.21 50.06 4.11
CA VAL A 478 -58.25 49.74 5.11
C VAL A 478 -57.63 49.47 6.48
N ARG A 479 -56.44 48.86 6.52
CA ARG A 479 -55.67 48.66 7.76
C ARG A 479 -54.20 48.97 7.54
N ARG A 480 -53.56 49.43 8.62
CA ARG A 480 -52.11 49.61 8.70
C ARG A 480 -51.63 49.30 10.11
N LEU A 481 -50.73 48.34 10.23
CA LEU A 481 -50.13 47.91 11.49
C LEU A 481 -48.62 47.86 11.33
N GLU A 482 -47.91 48.01 12.44
CA GLU A 482 -46.46 47.85 12.48
C GLU A 482 -46.11 46.57 13.24
N MET A 483 -45.28 45.72 12.63
CA MET A 483 -44.72 44.53 13.27
C MET A 483 -43.27 44.84 13.64
N VAL A 484 -43.03 45.08 14.94
CA VAL A 484 -41.70 45.33 15.52
C VAL A 484 -41.38 44.19 16.46
N ASN A 485 -40.33 43.42 16.18
CA ASN A 485 -39.93 42.25 16.97
C ASN A 485 -41.07 41.24 17.22
N GLN A 486 -42.10 41.25 16.37
CA GLN A 486 -43.25 40.34 16.39
C GLN A 486 -43.22 39.53 15.11
N SER A 487 -43.34 38.20 15.24
CA SER A 487 -43.49 37.28 14.11
C SER A 487 -44.97 37.10 13.71
N GLU A 488 -45.91 37.61 14.50
CA GLU A 488 -47.34 37.45 14.24
C GLU A 488 -48.11 38.74 14.53
N VAL A 489 -49.14 39.02 13.71
CA VAL A 489 -50.12 40.08 13.99
C VAL A 489 -51.53 39.57 13.71
N TYR A 490 -52.47 39.94 14.58
CA TYR A 490 -53.89 39.64 14.42
C TYR A 490 -54.59 40.86 13.79
N ILE A 491 -55.38 40.61 12.75
CA ILE A 491 -56.25 41.61 12.14
C ILE A 491 -57.68 41.15 12.38
N ARG A 492 -58.50 42.05 12.92
CA ARG A 492 -59.88 41.76 13.33
C ARG A 492 -60.89 42.72 12.73
N ASP A 493 -62.15 42.30 12.78
CA ASP A 493 -63.32 43.09 12.40
C ASP A 493 -63.21 43.66 10.98
N MET A 494 -62.69 42.87 10.04
CA MET A 494 -62.64 43.24 8.62
C MET A 494 -64.01 42.99 7.98
N PRO A 495 -64.57 43.96 7.23
CA PRO A 495 -65.81 43.74 6.48
C PRO A 495 -65.68 42.63 5.44
N VAL A 496 -66.81 42.05 5.03
CA VAL A 496 -66.87 41.08 3.92
C VAL A 496 -66.33 41.72 2.65
N GLY A 497 -65.38 41.05 1.99
CA GLY A 497 -64.69 41.63 0.84
C GLY A 497 -63.42 40.89 0.45
N THR A 498 -62.86 41.31 -0.69
CA THR A 498 -61.53 40.87 -1.14
C THR A 498 -60.53 41.97 -0.85
N TYR A 499 -59.39 41.58 -0.27
CA TYR A 499 -58.31 42.50 0.10
C TYR A 499 -56.97 42.03 -0.46
N VAL A 500 -56.06 42.98 -0.63
CA VAL A 500 -54.64 42.72 -0.89
C VAL A 500 -53.86 43.11 0.37
N LEU A 501 -53.15 42.15 0.94
CA LEU A 501 -52.25 42.36 2.07
C LEU A 501 -50.82 42.47 1.55
N THR A 502 -50.14 43.55 1.92
CA THR A 502 -48.73 43.79 1.60
C THR A 502 -47.91 43.93 2.88
N LEU A 503 -46.76 43.27 2.91
CA LEU A 503 -45.72 43.47 3.93
C LEU A 503 -44.60 44.30 3.32
N THR A 504 -44.20 45.37 4.00
CA THR A 504 -43.19 46.31 3.52
C THR A 504 -42.15 46.57 4.60
N HIS A 505 -40.86 46.58 4.26
CA HIS A 505 -39.80 46.97 5.18
C HIS A 505 -39.99 48.42 5.65
N LYS A 506 -40.00 48.65 6.97
CA LYS A 506 -40.30 49.96 7.56
C LYS A 506 -39.36 51.06 7.06
N GLU A 507 -38.07 50.76 6.97
CA GLU A 507 -37.02 51.72 6.62
C GLU A 507 -36.92 51.94 5.12
N THR A 508 -36.77 50.87 4.34
CA THR A 508 -36.50 50.95 2.90
C THR A 508 -37.76 51.16 2.06
N LYS A 509 -38.95 50.98 2.65
CA LYS A 509 -40.24 50.95 1.95
C LYS A 509 -40.34 49.93 0.82
N LYS A 510 -39.41 48.96 0.75
CA LYS A 510 -39.46 47.88 -0.23
C LYS A 510 -40.48 46.82 0.19
N GLN A 511 -41.29 46.36 -0.76
CA GLN A 511 -42.24 45.27 -0.57
C GLN A 511 -41.47 43.97 -0.28
N ALA A 512 -41.81 43.31 0.83
CA ALA A 512 -41.27 42.02 1.26
C ALA A 512 -42.18 40.86 0.83
N TYR A 513 -43.50 41.06 0.84
CA TYR A 513 -44.49 40.03 0.50
C TYR A 513 -45.82 40.65 0.12
N VAL A 514 -46.61 39.96 -0.72
CA VAL A 514 -47.98 40.33 -1.06
C VAL A 514 -48.84 39.09 -1.20
N CYS A 515 -50.08 39.14 -0.70
CA CYS A 515 -51.06 38.08 -0.91
C CYS A 515 -52.49 38.62 -0.95
N LYS A 516 -53.41 37.79 -1.47
CA LYS A 516 -54.85 38.04 -1.45
C LYS A 516 -55.44 37.51 -0.15
N VAL A 517 -56.31 38.28 0.49
CA VAL A 517 -57.09 37.89 1.67
C VAL A 517 -58.58 37.98 1.33
N ILE A 518 -59.34 36.94 1.64
CA ILE A 518 -60.78 36.86 1.35
C ILE A 518 -61.54 36.80 2.67
N VAL A 519 -62.41 37.79 2.88
CA VAL A 519 -63.35 37.82 4.00
C VAL A 519 -64.74 37.48 3.47
N ILE A 520 -65.35 36.43 4.02
CA ILE A 520 -66.69 35.96 3.67
C ILE A 520 -67.65 36.20 4.83
N ASP A 521 -68.95 36.22 4.52
CA ASP A 521 -69.99 36.30 5.55
C ASP A 521 -69.98 35.03 6.43
N HIS A 522 -70.54 35.13 7.62
CA HIS A 522 -70.62 34.04 8.58
C HIS A 522 -71.57 32.91 8.15
#